data_AF-A0A8S8Z7C9-F1
#
_entry.id   AF-A0A8S8Z7C9-F1
#
_cell.length_a   1.000
_cell.length_b   1.000
_cell.length_c   1.000
_cell.angle_alpha   90.00
_cell.angle_beta   90.00
_cell.angle_gamma   90.00
#
_symmetry.space_group_name_H-M   'P 1'
#
loop_
_entity.id
_entity.type
_entity.pdbx_description
1 polymer ?
#
loop_
_entity_poly.entity_id
_entity_poly.type
_entity_poly.pdbx_seq_one_letter_code
_entity_poly.pdbx_strand_id
1 'polypeptide(L)'
;MKLVIPFTGHKEVLSLHEKTLEITKDDSLTSQGDCIVGVNSGISCIDLPDKMKKKIQNPESKIKFTIKAGKFSFKIQGHGSPKLTLKHVSDIVLRKSAFTCSRTIAINCDKASSDIPRDFVHLLQNPQTKGKMIIEVL
;
A
#
# COMPACT_ATOMS: atom_id res chain seq x y z
N MET A 1 -2.16 -12.06 11.62
CA MET A 1 -2.31 -12.76 10.32
C MET A 1 -1.53 -12.00 9.27
N LYS A 2 -0.84 -12.70 8.37
CA LYS A 2 0.15 -12.11 7.47
C LYS A 2 -0.13 -12.45 6.00
N LEU A 3 0.02 -11.46 5.13
CA LEU A 3 -0.06 -11.60 3.67
C LEU A 3 1.12 -10.88 3.03
N VAL A 4 1.69 -11.46 1.98
CA VAL A 4 2.81 -10.89 1.22
C VAL A 4 2.36 -10.68 -0.21
N ILE A 5 2.46 -9.44 -0.69
CA ILE A 5 1.98 -9.01 -2.00
C ILE A 5 3.20 -8.55 -2.80
N PRO A 6 3.61 -9.26 -3.86
CA PRO A 6 4.68 -8.79 -4.73
C PRO A 6 4.21 -7.61 -5.57
N PHE A 7 5.14 -6.75 -5.99
CA PHE A 7 4.94 -5.68 -6.96
C PHE A 7 6.26 -5.39 -7.70
N THR A 8 6.24 -4.56 -8.73
CA THR A 8 7.42 -4.06 -9.42
C THR A 8 7.59 -2.55 -9.28
N GLY A 9 8.83 -2.09 -9.35
CA GLY A 9 9.13 -0.68 -9.54
C GLY A 9 8.62 -0.15 -10.88
N HIS A 10 8.69 1.17 -11.06
CA HIS A 10 8.33 1.84 -12.30
C HIS A 10 8.99 3.23 -12.39
N LYS A 11 9.42 3.62 -13.58
CA LYS A 11 10.18 4.87 -13.84
C LYS A 11 9.50 6.15 -13.31
N GLU A 12 8.17 6.19 -13.31
CA GLU A 12 7.36 7.34 -12.87
C GLU A 12 7.02 7.31 -11.37
N VAL A 13 7.64 6.44 -10.55
CA VAL A 13 7.40 6.45 -9.09
C VAL A 13 8.00 7.73 -8.48
N LEU A 14 7.13 8.59 -7.95
CA LEU A 14 7.52 9.85 -7.29
C LEU A 14 7.48 9.74 -5.76
N SER A 15 6.43 9.10 -5.22
CA SER A 15 6.26 8.89 -3.77
C SER A 15 6.36 10.21 -2.98
N LEU A 16 5.56 11.21 -3.37
CA LEU A 16 5.54 12.58 -2.81
C LEU A 16 4.26 12.90 -2.04
N HIS A 17 3.21 12.08 -2.14
CA HIS A 17 1.95 12.38 -1.49
C HIS A 17 2.07 12.34 0.05
N GLU A 18 1.57 13.39 0.71
CA GLU A 18 1.68 13.57 2.17
C GLU A 18 0.67 12.80 3.02
N LYS A 19 -0.33 12.17 2.39
CA LYS A 19 -1.50 11.60 3.08
C LYS A 19 -1.79 10.17 2.70
N THR A 20 -1.21 9.66 1.62
CA THR A 20 -1.51 8.34 1.09
C THR A 20 -0.27 7.60 0.63
N LEU A 21 -0.38 6.27 0.58
CA LEU A 21 0.56 5.37 -0.08
C LEU A 21 -0.24 4.32 -0.84
N GLU A 22 0.15 4.01 -2.06
CA GLU A 22 -0.59 3.11 -2.95
C GLU A 22 0.32 2.09 -3.64
N ILE A 23 -0.19 0.87 -3.80
CA ILE A 23 0.27 -0.09 -4.82
C ILE A 23 -0.91 -0.47 -5.71
N THR A 24 -0.65 -0.75 -6.99
CA THR A 24 -1.69 -1.07 -7.97
C THR A 24 -1.32 -2.28 -8.83
N LYS A 25 -2.34 -2.99 -9.33
CA LYS A 25 -2.22 -4.06 -10.33
C LYS A 25 -1.95 -3.50 -11.73
N ASP A 26 -2.32 -2.25 -11.98
CA ASP A 26 -2.06 -1.58 -13.24
C ASP A 26 -0.54 -1.53 -13.48
N ASP A 27 -0.12 -1.63 -14.74
CA ASP A 27 1.30 -1.71 -15.13
C ASP A 27 1.93 -0.35 -15.43
N SER A 28 1.09 0.66 -15.62
CA SER A 28 1.43 1.99 -16.09
C SER A 28 1.06 3.03 -15.04
N LEU A 29 1.96 4.01 -14.91
CA LEU A 29 1.80 5.17 -14.05
C LEU A 29 1.83 6.42 -14.90
N THR A 30 0.88 7.31 -14.64
CA THR A 30 1.00 8.70 -15.08
C THR A 30 1.73 9.51 -14.02
N SER A 31 2.33 10.63 -14.42
CA SER A 31 3.02 11.55 -13.51
C SER A 31 2.12 12.17 -12.41
N GLN A 32 0.80 11.97 -12.48
CA GLN A 32 -0.16 12.40 -11.46
C GLN A 32 -0.26 11.41 -10.28
N GLY A 33 0.23 10.17 -10.44
CA GLY A 33 0.20 9.13 -9.41
C GLY A 33 1.28 9.28 -8.34
N ASP A 34 1.35 10.44 -7.67
CA ASP A 34 2.43 10.78 -6.73
C ASP A 34 2.40 9.98 -5.41
N CYS A 35 1.33 9.23 -5.14
CA CYS A 35 1.22 8.35 -3.98
C CYS A 35 1.63 6.89 -4.24
N ILE A 36 1.82 6.50 -5.51
CA ILE A 36 2.07 5.12 -5.89
C ILE A 36 3.55 4.77 -5.73
N VAL A 37 3.82 3.61 -5.13
CA VAL A 37 5.18 3.11 -4.82
C VAL A 37 5.51 1.79 -5.51
N GLY A 38 4.53 1.21 -6.21
CA GLY A 38 4.67 -0.07 -6.91
C GLY A 38 3.49 -0.38 -7.82
N VAL A 39 3.81 -0.97 -8.97
CA VAL A 39 2.87 -1.41 -10.03
C VAL A 39 2.91 -2.92 -10.17
N ASN A 40 2.08 -3.50 -11.04
CA ASN A 40 2.00 -4.95 -11.24
C ASN A 40 1.85 -5.72 -9.90
N SER A 41 1.08 -5.16 -8.97
CA SER A 41 0.78 -5.80 -7.69
C SER A 41 0.18 -7.19 -7.94
N GLY A 42 0.60 -8.18 -7.16
CA GLY A 42 0.07 -9.55 -7.30
C GLY A 42 -1.41 -9.65 -6.96
N ILE A 43 -1.94 -8.74 -6.12
CA ILE A 43 -3.34 -8.68 -5.72
C ILE A 43 -3.79 -7.23 -5.49
N SER A 44 -5.11 -7.03 -5.39
CA SER A 44 -5.76 -5.77 -5.00
C SER A 44 -6.65 -5.94 -3.76
N CYS A 45 -7.42 -4.91 -3.40
CA CYS A 45 -8.38 -4.99 -2.29
C CYS A 45 -9.37 -6.15 -2.42
N ILE A 46 -9.96 -6.35 -3.61
CA ILE A 46 -11.00 -7.38 -3.82
C ILE A 46 -10.43 -8.79 -3.67
N ASP A 47 -9.14 -8.96 -3.90
CA ASP A 47 -8.43 -10.23 -3.88
C ASP A 47 -7.95 -10.61 -2.46
N LEU A 48 -8.09 -9.72 -1.46
CA LEU A 48 -7.70 -10.02 -0.08
C LEU A 48 -8.51 -11.22 0.46
N PRO A 49 -7.87 -12.15 1.22
CA PRO A 49 -8.60 -13.26 1.84
C PRO A 49 -9.74 -12.76 2.73
N ASP A 50 -10.92 -13.40 2.67
CA ASP A 50 -12.10 -12.91 3.40
C ASP A 50 -11.91 -12.86 4.91
N LYS A 51 -11.13 -13.78 5.48
CA LYS A 51 -10.74 -13.74 6.89
C LYS A 51 -9.91 -12.49 7.22
N MET A 52 -9.10 -12.01 6.26
CA MET A 52 -8.34 -10.76 6.37
C MET A 52 -9.24 -9.54 6.25
N LYS A 53 -10.14 -9.52 5.27
CA LYS A 53 -11.13 -8.44 5.13
C LYS A 53 -11.93 -8.25 6.41
N LYS A 54 -12.46 -9.33 7.00
CA LYS A 54 -13.21 -9.29 8.26
C LYS A 54 -12.40 -8.70 9.41
N LYS A 55 -11.11 -9.02 9.53
CA LYS A 55 -10.24 -8.41 10.55
C LYS A 55 -9.98 -6.94 10.26
N ILE A 56 -9.65 -6.57 9.02
CA ILE A 56 -9.43 -5.16 8.62
C ILE A 56 -10.68 -4.30 8.90
N GLN A 57 -11.87 -4.89 8.77
CA GLN A 57 -13.15 -4.22 9.06
C GLN A 57 -13.46 -4.07 10.55
N ASN A 58 -12.63 -4.60 11.45
CA ASN A 58 -12.78 -4.38 12.88
C ASN A 58 -12.15 -3.02 13.26
N PRO A 59 -12.89 -2.11 13.93
CA PRO A 59 -12.34 -0.81 14.35
C PRO A 59 -11.17 -0.93 15.34
N GLU A 60 -11.09 -2.01 16.11
CA GLU A 60 -10.00 -2.26 17.07
C GLU A 60 -8.74 -2.86 16.41
N SER A 61 -8.83 -3.25 15.14
CA SER A 61 -7.70 -3.87 14.46
C SER A 61 -6.59 -2.88 14.16
N LYS A 62 -5.39 -3.23 14.60
CA LYS A 62 -4.14 -2.56 14.23
C LYS A 62 -3.51 -3.29 13.06
N ILE A 63 -3.14 -2.55 12.03
CA ILE A 63 -2.57 -3.11 10.81
C ILE A 63 -1.17 -2.56 10.63
N LYS A 64 -0.19 -3.47 10.48
CA LYS A 64 1.19 -3.13 10.17
C LYS A 64 1.46 -3.44 8.70
N PHE A 65 2.14 -2.51 8.04
CA PHE A 65 2.58 -2.64 6.67
C PHE A 65 4.09 -2.55 6.61
N THR A 66 4.72 -3.39 5.78
CA THR A 66 6.13 -3.24 5.44
C THR A 66 6.32 -3.28 3.94
N ILE A 67 6.89 -2.23 3.37
CA ILE A 67 7.37 -2.20 1.99
C ILE A 67 8.84 -2.62 1.98
N LYS A 68 9.21 -3.61 1.17
CA LYS A 68 10.60 -4.08 1.02
C LYS A 68 11.00 -4.18 -0.45
N ALA A 69 12.19 -3.67 -0.78
CA ALA A 69 12.88 -3.99 -2.03
C ALA A 69 14.40 -3.82 -1.82
N GLY A 70 15.19 -4.75 -2.37
CA GLY A 70 16.64 -4.78 -2.14
C GLY A 70 16.99 -4.74 -0.64
N LYS A 71 17.87 -3.80 -0.27
CA LYS A 71 18.28 -3.55 1.12
C LYS A 71 17.28 -2.73 1.95
N PHE A 72 16.29 -2.10 1.32
CA PHE A 72 15.40 -1.16 1.98
C PHE A 72 14.18 -1.85 2.59
N SER A 73 13.74 -1.31 3.73
CA SER A 73 12.52 -1.71 4.43
C SER A 73 11.87 -0.48 5.04
N PHE A 74 10.60 -0.25 4.73
CA PHE A 74 9.83 0.88 5.24
C PHE A 74 8.56 0.37 5.94
N LYS A 75 8.29 0.84 7.16
CA LYS A 75 7.21 0.33 8.02
C LYS A 75 6.16 1.41 8.28
N ILE A 76 4.89 1.07 8.07
CA ILE A 76 3.71 1.89 8.36
C ILE A 76 2.82 1.16 9.35
N GLN A 77 2.15 1.88 10.23
CA GLN A 77 1.10 1.38 11.10
C GLN A 77 -0.17 2.17 10.85
N GLY A 78 -1.32 1.50 10.81
CA GLY A 78 -2.63 2.12 10.66
C GLY A 78 -3.72 1.29 11.34
N HIS A 79 -4.96 1.70 11.13
CA HIS A 79 -6.12 1.14 11.80
C HIS A 79 -7.14 0.59 10.80
N GLY A 80 -7.81 -0.47 11.23
CA GLY A 80 -9.01 -0.99 10.60
C GLY A 80 -10.22 -0.08 10.81
N SER A 81 -11.30 -0.38 10.11
CA SER A 81 -12.58 0.34 10.27
C SER A 81 -13.71 -0.42 9.60
N PRO A 82 -14.92 -0.42 10.18
CA PRO A 82 -16.09 -1.05 9.58
C PRO A 82 -16.52 -0.40 8.26
N LYS A 83 -16.03 0.82 7.97
CA LYS A 83 -16.30 1.53 6.70
C LYS A 83 -15.39 1.11 5.54
N LEU A 84 -14.38 0.26 5.78
CA LEU A 84 -13.47 -0.23 4.74
C LEU A 84 -14.19 -1.29 3.90
N THR A 85 -14.60 -0.92 2.68
CA THR A 85 -15.35 -1.83 1.81
C THR A 85 -14.47 -2.89 1.15
N LEU A 86 -13.20 -2.58 0.87
CA LEU A 86 -12.19 -3.52 0.34
C LEU A 86 -12.61 -4.15 -1.00
N LYS A 87 -13.14 -3.34 -1.91
CA LYS A 87 -13.75 -3.80 -3.18
C LYS A 87 -13.00 -3.36 -4.44
N HIS A 88 -11.96 -2.55 -4.35
CA HIS A 88 -11.27 -2.09 -5.56
C HIS A 88 -10.56 -3.26 -6.27
N VAL A 89 -10.64 -3.25 -7.60
CA VAL A 89 -10.16 -4.33 -8.47
C VAL A 89 -8.68 -4.22 -8.83
N SER A 90 -8.09 -3.02 -8.68
CA SER A 90 -6.68 -2.76 -9.01
C SER A 90 -5.83 -2.29 -7.83
N ASP A 91 -6.39 -1.58 -6.85
CA ASP A 91 -5.57 -0.71 -5.98
C ASP A 91 -5.64 -1.16 -4.53
N ILE A 92 -4.56 -0.85 -3.81
CA ILE A 92 -4.47 -0.91 -2.36
C ILE A 92 -3.91 0.42 -1.86
N VAL A 93 -4.71 1.16 -1.08
CA VAL A 93 -4.38 2.49 -0.57
C VAL A 93 -4.37 2.50 0.96
N LEU A 94 -3.32 3.08 1.52
CA LEU A 94 -3.15 3.40 2.92
C LEU A 94 -3.37 4.91 3.09
N ARG A 95 -4.07 5.34 4.14
CA ARG A 95 -4.39 6.75 4.36
C ARG A 95 -4.02 7.20 5.77
N LYS A 96 -3.42 8.38 5.88
CA LYS A 96 -3.23 9.07 7.18
C LYS A 96 -4.54 9.61 7.74
N SER A 97 -5.52 9.95 6.90
CA SER A 97 -6.84 10.40 7.32
C SER A 97 -7.79 9.24 7.63
N ALA A 98 -8.94 9.56 8.21
CA ALA A 98 -10.05 8.62 8.43
C ALA A 98 -10.96 8.42 7.20
N PHE A 99 -10.61 9.02 6.05
CA PHE A 99 -11.39 8.88 4.81
C PHE A 99 -11.33 7.44 4.29
N THR A 100 -12.46 6.91 3.83
CA THR A 100 -12.57 5.56 3.28
C THR A 100 -13.17 5.57 1.89
N CYS A 101 -12.58 4.79 0.99
CA CYS A 101 -13.18 4.43 -0.30
C CYS A 101 -12.89 2.95 -0.61
N SER A 102 -13.35 2.45 -1.76
CA SER A 102 -13.17 1.05 -2.18
C SER A 102 -11.72 0.57 -2.23
N ARG A 103 -10.76 1.49 -2.40
CA ARG A 103 -9.31 1.25 -2.47
C ARG A 103 -8.63 1.18 -1.09
N THR A 104 -9.31 1.67 -0.06
CA THR A 104 -8.67 1.94 1.23
C THR A 104 -8.65 0.66 2.07
N ILE A 105 -7.47 0.28 2.57
CA ILE A 105 -7.30 -0.89 3.46
C ILE A 105 -6.87 -0.53 4.88
N ALA A 106 -6.43 0.71 5.09
CA ALA A 106 -6.09 1.23 6.40
C ALA A 106 -6.28 2.75 6.44
N ILE A 107 -6.74 3.23 7.59
CA ILE A 107 -6.89 4.66 7.90
C ILE A 107 -6.02 5.02 9.11
N ASN A 108 -5.90 6.32 9.38
CA ASN A 108 -5.12 6.82 10.53
C ASN A 108 -3.70 6.24 10.55
N CYS A 109 -3.07 6.18 9.38
CA CYS A 109 -1.70 5.70 9.24
C CYS A 109 -0.70 6.72 9.80
N ASP A 110 0.39 6.23 10.39
CA ASP A 110 1.47 7.07 10.92
C ASP A 110 2.34 7.71 9.81
N LYS A 111 2.36 7.10 8.63
CA LYS A 111 3.19 7.52 7.47
C LYS A 111 2.41 7.47 6.15
N ALA A 112 2.91 8.20 5.16
CA ALA A 112 2.48 8.22 3.77
C ALA A 112 3.65 7.92 2.81
N SER A 113 3.44 8.05 1.50
CA SER A 113 4.46 7.79 0.48
C SER A 113 5.62 8.80 0.53
N SER A 114 5.33 10.08 0.83
CA SER A 114 6.34 11.13 1.07
C SER A 114 7.37 10.77 2.14
N ASP A 115 6.99 10.01 3.16
CA ASP A 115 7.85 9.61 4.27
C ASP A 115 8.87 8.51 3.88
N ILE A 116 8.78 7.93 2.67
CA ILE A 116 9.75 6.95 2.18
C ILE A 116 11.10 7.65 1.90
N PRO A 117 12.24 7.08 2.37
CA PRO A 117 13.57 7.63 2.07
C PRO A 117 13.83 7.74 0.57
N ARG A 118 14.46 8.84 0.13
CA ARG A 118 14.65 9.13 -1.30
C ARG A 118 15.49 8.07 -2.03
N ASP A 119 16.50 7.50 -1.38
CA ASP A 119 17.26 6.38 -1.97
C ASP A 119 16.39 5.13 -2.21
N PHE A 120 15.38 4.91 -1.37
CA PHE A 120 14.44 3.82 -1.57
C PHE A 120 13.51 4.12 -2.75
N VAL A 121 13.02 5.35 -2.87
CA VAL A 121 12.24 5.77 -4.04
C VAL A 121 13.05 5.62 -5.33
N HIS A 122 14.33 6.03 -5.33
CA HIS A 122 15.20 5.86 -6.48
C HIS A 122 15.36 4.38 -6.89
N LEU A 123 15.47 3.47 -5.93
CA LEU A 123 15.44 2.03 -6.22
C LEU A 123 14.10 1.59 -6.85
N LEU A 124 12.98 2.11 -6.36
CA LEU A 124 11.64 1.80 -6.86
C LEU A 124 11.36 2.40 -8.25
N GLN A 125 12.13 3.41 -8.67
CA GLN A 125 12.06 3.95 -10.04
C GLN A 125 12.61 3.00 -11.10
N ASN A 126 13.40 2.01 -10.71
CA ASN A 126 13.89 1.00 -11.63
C ASN A 126 12.78 -0.05 -11.92
N PRO A 127 12.30 -0.20 -13.19
CA PRO A 127 11.23 -1.15 -13.53
C PRO A 127 11.57 -2.62 -13.25
N GLN A 128 12.86 -2.96 -13.21
CA GLN A 128 13.34 -4.31 -12.90
C GLN A 128 13.34 -4.59 -11.38
N THR A 129 13.19 -3.57 -10.53
CA THR A 129 13.12 -3.74 -9.08
C THR A 129 11.89 -4.56 -8.72
N LYS A 130 12.13 -5.68 -8.02
CA LYS A 130 11.07 -6.48 -7.39
C LYS A 130 10.90 -6.06 -5.94
N GLY A 131 9.68 -5.66 -5.59
CA GLY A 131 9.30 -5.27 -4.25
C GLY A 131 8.20 -6.16 -3.68
N LYS A 132 7.93 -6.00 -2.39
CA LYS A 132 6.77 -6.61 -1.75
C LYS A 132 6.20 -5.73 -0.65
N MET A 133 4.87 -5.67 -0.59
CA MET A 133 4.13 -5.17 0.57
C MET A 133 3.76 -6.36 1.45
N ILE A 134 4.09 -6.26 2.74
CA ILE A 134 3.72 -7.24 3.76
C ILE A 134 2.65 -6.60 4.63
N ILE A 135 1.50 -7.26 4.73
CA ILE A 135 0.37 -6.81 5.56
C ILE A 135 0.26 -7.75 6.76
N GLU A 136 0.26 -7.18 7.96
CA GLU A 136 0.09 -7.90 9.22
C GLU A 136 -1.08 -7.29 10.00
N VAL A 137 -2.21 -8.00 10.05
CA VAL A 137 -3.38 -7.61 10.85
C VAL A 137 -3.31 -8.31 12.19
N LEU A 138 -3.19 -7.53 13.26
CA LEU A 138 -3.10 -8.00 14.64
C LEU A 138 -4.52 -8.41 15.10
#